data_AF-A0A1I1D9J3-F1
#
_entry.id   AF-A0A1I1D9J3-F1
#
_cell.length_a   1.000
_cell.length_b   1.000
_cell.length_c   1.000
_cell.angle_alpha   90.00
_cell.angle_beta   90.00
_cell.angle_gamma   90.00
#
_symmetry.space_group_name_H-M   'P 1'
#
loop_
_entity.id
_entity.type
_entity.pdbx_description
1 polymer ?
#
loop_
_entity_poly.entity_id
_entity_poly.type
_entity_poly.pdbx_seq_one_letter_code
_entity_poly.pdbx_strand_id
1 'polypeptide(L)'
;MKFFLTKSYKLFWVLIPLVFMYGLFNKEHSLMVNIHATYFVINHLDFAGLIVIFFGLFGLAYWLMDIFNKKLISWMTAYHVFISIFGLLILLVFYDEVENLEIDYAFKQTLILLMLITAGVTVAVQLLFPINLIVSFLRKKKH
;
A
#
# COMPACT_ATOMS: atom_id res chain seq x y z
N MET A 1 18.47 -10.92 -2.89
CA MET A 1 17.01 -11.15 -3.06
C MET A 1 16.38 -12.10 -2.03
N LYS A 2 16.96 -13.26 -1.68
CA LYS A 2 16.32 -14.24 -0.76
C LYS A 2 16.04 -13.72 0.67
N PHE A 3 16.93 -12.93 1.26
CA PHE A 3 16.80 -12.48 2.67
C PHE A 3 15.72 -11.42 2.90
N PHE A 4 15.49 -10.52 1.93
CA PHE A 4 14.48 -9.45 2.04
C PHE A 4 13.05 -9.98 1.95
N LEU A 5 12.83 -11.06 1.20
CA LEU A 5 11.51 -11.67 1.05
C LEU A 5 11.11 -12.52 2.27
N THR A 6 12.08 -13.10 2.98
CA THR A 6 11.80 -13.96 4.14
C THR A 6 11.39 -13.19 5.39
N LYS A 7 11.73 -11.90 5.49
CA LYS A 7 11.34 -11.03 6.64
C LYS A 7 10.61 -9.77 6.19
N SER A 8 9.72 -9.93 5.21
CA SER A 8 8.91 -8.83 4.64
C SER A 8 8.12 -8.05 5.69
N TYR A 9 7.76 -8.67 6.82
CA TYR A 9 7.09 -7.99 7.94
C TYR A 9 7.87 -6.79 8.50
N LYS A 10 9.21 -6.87 8.52
CA LYS A 10 10.05 -5.78 9.03
C LYS A 10 9.93 -4.53 8.16
N LEU A 11 9.81 -4.71 6.84
CA LEU A 11 9.68 -3.57 5.91
C LEU A 11 8.39 -2.82 6.18
N PHE A 12 7.27 -3.52 6.29
CA PHE A 12 5.98 -2.89 6.63
C PHE A 12 6.03 -2.18 7.98
N TRP A 13 6.55 -2.82 9.03
CA TRP A 13 6.57 -2.22 10.37
C TRP A 13 7.51 -1.03 10.51
N VAL A 14 8.67 -1.01 9.84
CA VAL A 14 9.57 0.14 9.84
C VAL A 14 8.93 1.34 9.14
N LEU A 15 8.10 1.10 8.13
CA LEU A 15 7.42 2.17 7.40
C LEU A 15 6.21 2.76 8.16
N ILE A 16 5.62 2.04 9.12
CA ILE A 16 4.50 2.55 9.93
C ILE A 16 4.79 3.92 10.56
N PRO A 17 5.86 4.10 11.37
CA PRO A 17 6.13 5.41 11.97
C PRO A 17 6.41 6.49 10.92
N LEU A 18 7.06 6.14 9.80
CA LEU A 18 7.36 7.09 8.73
C LEU A 18 6.09 7.60 8.04
N VAL A 19 5.18 6.68 7.68
CA VAL A 19 3.88 7.01 7.09
C VAL A 19 3.03 7.84 8.06
N PHE A 20 2.99 7.43 9.33
CA PHE A 20 2.23 8.15 10.35
C PHE A 20 2.76 9.58 10.56
N MET A 21 4.08 9.75 10.65
CA MET A 21 4.72 11.07 10.76
C MET A 21 4.41 11.93 9.52
N TYR A 22 4.47 11.36 8.32
CA TYR A 22 4.11 12.08 7.09
C TYR A 22 2.67 12.61 7.14
N GLY A 23 1.71 11.78 7.57
CA GLY A 23 0.32 12.20 7.74
C GLY A 23 0.16 13.33 8.77
N LEU A 24 0.89 13.26 9.89
CA LEU A 24 0.87 14.31 10.93
C LEU A 24 1.40 15.65 10.43
N PHE A 25 2.48 15.66 9.65
CA PHE A 25 3.09 16.89 9.13
C PHE A 25 2.32 17.52 7.97
N ASN A 26 1.50 16.76 7.25
CA ASN A 26 0.75 17.23 6.08
C ASN A 26 -0.77 17.31 6.31
N LYS A 27 -1.22 17.32 7.56
CA LYS A 27 -2.65 17.30 7.94
C LYS A 27 -3.51 18.41 7.31
N GLU A 28 -2.90 19.54 6.94
CA GLU A 28 -3.57 20.72 6.37
C GLU A 28 -4.04 20.48 4.92
N HIS A 29 -3.44 19.50 4.25
CA HIS A 29 -3.73 19.12 2.88
C HIS A 29 -4.83 18.05 2.84
N SER A 30 -5.89 18.29 2.06
CA SER A 30 -7.05 17.42 2.05
C SER A 30 -7.70 17.30 0.68
N LEU A 31 -8.11 16.08 0.34
CA LEU A 31 -8.92 15.81 -0.84
C LEU A 31 -10.39 15.89 -0.47
N MET A 32 -11.15 16.65 -1.24
CA MET A 32 -12.59 16.82 -1.05
C MET A 32 -13.35 15.94 -2.04
N VAL A 33 -14.01 14.88 -1.55
CA VAL A 33 -14.93 14.06 -2.35
C VAL A 33 -16.35 14.54 -2.11
N ASN A 34 -17.06 14.94 -3.17
CA ASN A 34 -18.49 15.23 -3.09
C ASN A 34 -19.29 13.95 -3.39
N ILE A 35 -20.00 13.43 -2.39
CA ILE A 35 -20.93 12.30 -2.55
C ILE A 35 -22.31 12.77 -2.11
N HIS A 36 -23.24 12.88 -3.05
CA HIS A 36 -24.65 13.22 -2.80
C HIS A 36 -24.84 14.37 -1.79
N ALA A 37 -24.26 15.54 -2.10
CA ALA A 37 -24.34 16.78 -1.30
C ALA A 37 -23.63 16.73 0.07
N THR A 38 -22.86 15.68 0.36
CA THR A 38 -21.96 15.62 1.52
C THR A 38 -20.51 15.75 1.04
N TYR A 39 -19.77 16.69 1.65
CA TYR A 39 -18.33 16.82 1.44
C TYR A 39 -17.61 15.87 2.40
N PHE A 40 -17.03 14.81 1.84
CA PHE A 40 -16.12 13.94 2.58
C PHE A 40 -14.70 14.44 2.37
N VAL A 41 -14.07 14.91 3.45
CA VAL A 41 -12.71 15.45 3.41
C VAL A 41 -11.76 14.35 3.88
N ILE A 42 -10.90 13.87 2.99
CA ILE A 42 -9.83 12.93 3.32
C ILE A 42 -8.56 13.75 3.46
N ASN A 43 -8.18 14.05 4.69
CA ASN A 43 -6.88 14.66 4.96
C ASN A 43 -5.77 13.60 4.90
N HIS A 44 -4.53 14.07 4.81
CA HIS A 44 -3.36 13.22 4.76
C HIS A 44 -3.21 12.30 5.97
N LEU A 45 -3.67 12.72 7.15
CA LEU A 45 -3.59 11.92 8.36
C LEU A 45 -4.56 10.73 8.31
N ASP A 46 -5.78 10.92 7.80
CA ASP A 46 -6.75 9.85 7.61
C ASP A 46 -6.23 8.82 6.60
N PHE A 47 -5.68 9.29 5.48
CA PHE A 47 -5.13 8.40 4.46
C PHE A 47 -3.86 7.67 4.95
N ALA A 48 -2.95 8.37 5.63
CA ALA A 48 -1.80 7.76 6.29
C ALA A 48 -2.24 6.73 7.35
N GLY A 49 -3.29 7.02 8.12
CA GLY A 49 -3.89 6.10 9.10
C GLY A 49 -4.36 4.81 8.45
N LEU A 50 -5.04 4.90 7.30
CA LEU A 50 -5.45 3.74 6.53
C LEU A 50 -4.24 2.89 6.07
N ILE A 51 -3.19 3.54 5.56
CA ILE A 51 -1.95 2.85 5.14
C ILE A 51 -1.25 2.18 6.34
N VAL A 52 -1.21 2.84 7.50
CA VAL A 52 -0.66 2.28 8.74
C VAL A 52 -1.41 1.00 9.14
N ILE A 53 -2.74 1.00 9.06
CA ILE A 53 -3.55 -0.20 9.32
C ILE A 53 -3.18 -1.32 8.34
N PHE A 54 -3.11 -1.04 7.04
CA PHE A 54 -2.71 -2.03 6.04
C PHE A 54 -1.30 -2.58 6.29
N PHE A 55 -0.32 -1.70 6.56
CA PHE A 55 1.06 -2.12 6.88
C PHE A 55 1.11 -2.96 8.15
N GLY A 56 0.31 -2.61 9.16
CA GLY A 56 0.14 -3.41 10.38
C GLY A 56 -0.38 -4.81 10.07
N LEU A 57 -1.47 -4.92 9.31
CA LEU A 57 -2.08 -6.19 8.91
C LEU A 57 -1.15 -7.05 8.05
N PHE A 58 -0.51 -6.47 7.02
CA PHE A 58 0.44 -7.19 6.17
C PHE A 58 1.65 -7.64 6.97
N GLY A 59 2.23 -6.76 7.80
CA GLY A 59 3.35 -7.10 8.66
C GLY A 59 3.01 -8.24 9.61
N LEU A 60 1.85 -8.19 10.26
CA LEU A 60 1.37 -9.24 11.16
C LEU A 60 1.24 -10.58 10.42
N ALA A 61 0.56 -10.61 9.28
CA ALA A 61 0.34 -11.85 8.54
C ALA A 61 1.65 -12.44 7.97
N TYR A 62 2.59 -11.61 7.48
CA TYR A 62 3.92 -12.10 7.10
C TYR A 62 4.72 -12.64 8.29
N TRP A 63 4.62 -12.00 9.44
CA TRP A 63 5.28 -12.45 10.67
C TRP A 63 4.71 -13.79 11.17
N LEU A 64 3.39 -13.98 11.11
CA LEU A 64 2.76 -15.27 11.41
C LEU A 64 3.28 -16.39 10.50
N MET A 65 3.48 -16.13 9.20
CA MET A 65 4.06 -17.12 8.29
C MET A 65 5.49 -17.50 8.67
N ASP A 66 6.29 -16.55 9.16
CA ASP A 66 7.64 -16.79 9.69
C ASP A 66 7.58 -17.69 10.93
N ILE A 67 6.69 -17.39 11.89
CA ILE A 67 6.49 -18.19 13.11
C ILE A 67 6.08 -19.63 12.77
N PHE A 68 5.12 -19.82 11.87
CA PHE A 68 4.66 -21.15 11.47
C PHE A 68 5.63 -21.88 10.54
N ASN A 69 6.80 -21.29 10.24
CA ASN A 69 7.80 -21.81 9.30
C ASN A 69 7.18 -22.16 7.93
N LYS A 70 6.19 -21.37 7.49
CA LYS A 70 5.52 -21.56 6.20
C LYS A 70 6.27 -20.81 5.12
N LYS A 71 6.70 -21.53 4.08
CA LYS A 71 7.42 -20.95 2.95
C LYS A 71 6.42 -20.38 1.93
N LEU A 72 6.37 -19.05 1.85
CA LEU A 72 5.63 -18.32 0.83
C LEU A 72 6.25 -18.45 -0.56
N ILE A 73 5.42 -18.32 -1.59
CA ILE A 73 5.87 -18.26 -2.99
C ILE A 73 6.56 -16.90 -3.21
N SER A 74 7.84 -16.95 -3.57
CA SER A 74 8.73 -15.78 -3.56
C SER A 74 8.30 -14.67 -4.52
N TRP A 75 7.88 -15.00 -5.75
CA TRP A 75 7.48 -13.99 -6.72
C TRP A 75 6.19 -13.27 -6.30
N MET A 76 5.20 -14.01 -5.78
CA MET A 76 3.95 -13.44 -5.26
C MET A 76 4.23 -12.50 -4.08
N THR A 77 5.11 -12.91 -3.16
CA THR A 77 5.58 -12.06 -2.07
C THR A 77 6.29 -10.81 -2.59
N ALA A 78 7.17 -10.94 -3.58
CA ALA A 78 7.93 -9.83 -4.11
C ALA A 78 7.02 -8.76 -4.73
N TYR A 79 6.09 -9.16 -5.60
CA TYR A 79 5.16 -8.22 -6.23
C TYR A 79 4.22 -7.59 -5.21
N HIS A 80 3.65 -8.37 -4.29
CA HIS A 80 2.81 -7.80 -3.24
C HIS A 80 3.57 -6.79 -2.39
N VAL A 81 4.76 -7.12 -1.87
CA VAL A 81 5.54 -6.21 -1.03
C VAL A 81 5.94 -4.95 -1.80
N PHE A 82 6.48 -5.10 -3.01
CA PHE A 82 6.96 -3.97 -3.81
C PHE A 82 5.80 -3.05 -4.19
N ILE A 83 4.75 -3.59 -4.81
CA ILE A 83 3.63 -2.78 -5.30
C ILE A 83 2.83 -2.19 -4.12
N SER A 84 2.61 -2.93 -3.03
CA SER A 84 1.91 -2.39 -1.86
C SER A 84 2.69 -1.23 -1.21
N ILE A 85 4.02 -1.34 -1.07
CA ILE A 85 4.82 -0.26 -0.48
C ILE A 85 4.88 0.94 -1.43
N PHE A 86 5.39 0.76 -2.65
CA PHE A 86 5.61 1.89 -3.55
C PHE A 86 4.30 2.49 -4.06
N GLY A 87 3.30 1.66 -4.36
CA GLY A 87 1.98 2.12 -4.78
C GLY A 87 1.30 2.95 -3.71
N LEU A 88 1.25 2.49 -2.46
CA LEU A 88 0.63 3.26 -1.38
C LEU A 88 1.42 4.53 -1.04
N LEU A 89 2.76 4.51 -1.10
CA LEU A 89 3.57 5.71 -0.87
C LEU A 89 3.41 6.76 -1.98
N ILE A 90 3.38 6.34 -3.25
CA ILE A 90 3.10 7.25 -4.38
C ILE A 90 1.72 7.87 -4.21
N LEU A 91 0.70 7.07 -3.90
CA LEU A 91 -0.64 7.59 -3.66
C LEU A 91 -0.66 8.56 -2.49
N LEU A 92 -0.02 8.21 -1.36
CA LEU A 92 0.02 9.07 -0.17
C LEU A 92 0.66 10.44 -0.45
N VAL A 93 1.68 10.50 -1.29
CA VAL A 93 2.42 11.74 -1.56
C VAL A 93 1.75 12.60 -2.62
N PHE A 94 1.07 12.00 -3.60
CA PHE A 94 0.65 12.72 -4.81
C PHE A 94 -0.87 12.81 -5.01
N TYR A 95 -1.71 12.25 -4.12
CA TYR A 95 -3.15 12.13 -4.38
C TYR A 95 -3.87 13.48 -4.52
N ASP A 96 -3.44 14.53 -3.85
CA ASP A 96 -4.03 15.88 -3.93
C ASP A 96 -3.12 16.91 -4.63
N GLU A 97 -1.81 16.66 -4.68
CA GLU A 97 -0.85 17.53 -5.38
C GLU A 97 -1.15 17.67 -6.87
N VAL A 98 -1.54 16.59 -7.56
CA VAL A 98 -1.76 16.60 -9.02
C VAL A 98 -2.85 17.59 -9.44
N GLU A 99 -3.88 17.77 -8.62
CA GLU A 99 -4.96 18.71 -8.90
C GLU A 99 -4.48 20.17 -8.82
N ASN A 100 -3.56 20.47 -7.90
CA ASN A 100 -3.05 21.81 -7.64
C ASN A 100 -1.90 22.24 -8.56
N LEU A 101 -1.34 21.34 -9.38
CA LEU A 101 -0.26 21.67 -10.32
C LEU A 101 -0.74 22.66 -11.40
N GLU A 102 -0.02 23.77 -11.56
CA GLU A 102 -0.22 24.74 -12.66
C GLU A 102 0.53 24.28 -13.93
N ILE A 103 -0.03 23.27 -14.60
CA ILE A 103 0.53 22.64 -15.80
C ILE A 103 -0.52 22.54 -16.91
N ASP A 104 -0.06 22.22 -18.12
CA ASP A 104 -0.93 21.96 -19.27
C ASP A 104 -2.04 20.93 -18.94
N TYR A 105 -3.24 21.18 -19.43
CA TYR A 105 -4.42 20.38 -19.12
C TYR A 105 -4.28 18.92 -19.59
N ALA A 106 -3.76 18.69 -20.80
CA ALA A 106 -3.60 17.33 -21.31
C ALA A 106 -2.55 16.56 -20.50
N PHE A 107 -1.48 17.25 -20.08
CA PHE A 107 -0.48 16.67 -19.18
C PHE A 107 -1.08 16.34 -17.80
N LYS A 108 -1.89 17.24 -17.20
CA LYS A 108 -2.60 16.97 -15.94
C LYS A 108 -3.52 15.75 -16.04
N GLN A 109 -4.30 15.63 -17.11
CA GLN A 109 -5.16 14.45 -17.34
C GLN A 109 -4.34 13.15 -17.44
N THR A 110 -3.15 13.21 -18.04
CA THR A 110 -2.23 12.07 -18.12
C THR A 110 -1.76 11.64 -16.73
N LEU A 111 -1.41 12.60 -15.85
CA LEU A 111 -1.02 12.32 -14.47
C LEU A 111 -2.17 11.72 -13.65
N ILE A 112 -3.38 12.25 -13.79
CA ILE A 112 -4.59 11.71 -13.13
C ILE A 112 -4.83 10.26 -13.56
N LEU A 113 -4.74 9.97 -14.87
CA LEU A 113 -4.87 8.61 -15.38
C LEU A 113 -3.77 7.68 -14.82
N LEU A 114 -2.53 8.15 -14.72
CA LEU A 114 -1.44 7.38 -14.14
C LEU A 114 -1.68 7.09 -12.64
N MET A 115 -2.20 8.05 -11.88
CA MET A 115 -2.59 7.86 -10.48
C MET A 115 -3.72 6.83 -10.36
N LEU A 116 -4.72 6.89 -11.24
CA LEU A 116 -5.80 5.91 -11.28
C LEU A 116 -5.29 4.49 -11.60
N ILE A 117 -4.39 4.35 -12.57
CA ILE A 117 -3.75 3.08 -12.90
C ILE A 117 -2.93 2.57 -11.70
N THR A 118 -2.17 3.45 -11.06
CA THR A 118 -1.37 3.12 -9.86
C THR A 118 -2.26 2.62 -8.74
N ALA A 119 -3.39 3.28 -8.47
CA ALA A 119 -4.38 2.82 -7.50
C ALA A 119 -4.97 1.46 -7.89
N GLY A 120 -5.38 1.28 -9.15
CA GLY A 120 -5.93 0.02 -9.65
C GLY A 120 -4.95 -1.15 -9.52
N VAL A 121 -3.70 -0.96 -9.89
CA VAL A 121 -2.63 -1.97 -9.76
C VAL A 121 -2.34 -2.26 -8.29
N THR A 122 -2.30 -1.23 -7.44
CA THR A 122 -2.09 -1.37 -5.99
C THR A 122 -3.21 -2.17 -5.33
N VAL A 123 -4.46 -2.00 -5.76
CA VAL A 123 -5.60 -2.79 -5.29
C VAL A 123 -5.53 -4.23 -5.84
N ALA A 124 -5.25 -4.38 -7.14
CA ALA A 124 -5.22 -5.69 -7.79
C ALA A 124 -4.14 -6.62 -7.20
N VAL A 125 -2.96 -6.10 -6.85
CA VAL A 125 -1.89 -6.92 -6.27
C VAL A 125 -2.26 -7.49 -4.90
N GLN A 126 -3.21 -6.88 -4.18
CA GLN A 126 -3.64 -7.36 -2.87
C GLN A 126 -4.21 -8.77 -2.96
N LEU A 127 -4.74 -9.19 -4.10
CA LEU A 127 -5.22 -10.56 -4.33
C LEU A 127 -4.09 -11.60 -4.27
N LEU A 128 -2.85 -11.22 -4.62
CA LEU A 128 -1.70 -12.13 -4.52
C LEU A 128 -1.44 -12.53 -3.07
N PHE A 129 -1.74 -11.67 -2.10
CA PHE A 129 -1.44 -11.91 -0.71
C PHE A 129 -2.25 -13.05 -0.09
N PRO A 130 -3.59 -13.03 -0.03
CA PRO A 130 -4.38 -14.12 0.53
C PRO A 130 -4.21 -15.42 -0.26
N ILE A 131 -4.07 -15.37 -1.59
CA ILE A 131 -3.80 -16.57 -2.40
C ILE A 131 -2.47 -17.21 -1.96
N ASN A 132 -1.41 -16.41 -1.82
CA ASN A 132 -0.11 -16.91 -1.40
C ASN A 132 -0.14 -17.48 0.03
N LEU A 133 -0.86 -16.84 0.95
CA LEU A 133 -1.07 -17.37 2.31
C LEU A 133 -1.75 -18.75 2.25
N ILE A 134 -2.90 -18.85 1.58
CA ILE A 134 -3.69 -20.09 1.49
C ILE A 134 -2.87 -21.22 0.87
N VAL A 135 -2.26 -20.98 -0.30
CA VAL A 135 -1.45 -21.99 -1.00
C VAL A 135 -0.29 -22.46 -0.13
N SER A 136 0.34 -21.55 0.62
CA SER A 136 1.47 -21.90 1.48
C SER A 136 1.07 -22.68 2.73
N PHE A 137 -0.15 -22.45 3.26
CA PHE A 137 -0.70 -23.26 4.34
C PHE A 137 -1.05 -24.68 3.88
N LEU A 138 -1.69 -24.81 2.71
CA LEU A 138 -2.13 -26.09 2.14
C LEU A 138 -0.97 -26.95 1.61
N ARG A 139 0.16 -26.33 1.25
CA ARG A 139 1.34 -27.05 0.78
C ARG A 139 1.89 -27.96 1.89
N LYS A 140 1.88 -29.28 1.64
CA LYS A 140 2.52 -30.26 2.54
C LYS A 140 4.00 -29.92 2.71
N LYS A 141 4.49 -30.03 3.95
CA LYS A 141 5.92 -29.88 4.27
C LYS A 141 6.66 -30.95 3.47
N LYS A 142 7.49 -30.56 2.50
CA LYS A 142 8.51 -31.48 1.97
C LYS A 142 9.49 -31.70 3.12
N HIS A 143 9.45 -32.90 3.70
CA HIS A 143 10.48 -33.39 4.62
C HIS A 143 11.82 -33.43 3.89
#